data_AF-A0A3C0TPL0-F1
#
_entry.id   AF-A0A3C0TPL0-F1
#
_cell.length_a   1.000
_cell.length_b   1.000
_cell.length_c   1.000
_cell.angle_alpha   90.00
_cell.angle_beta   90.00
_cell.angle_gamma   90.00
#
_symmetry.space_group_name_H-M   'P 1'
#
loop_
_entity.id
_entity.type
_entity.pdbx_description
1 polymer ?
#
loop_
_entity_poly.entity_id
_entity_poly.type
_entity_poly.pdbx_seq_one_letter_code
_entity_poly.pdbx_strand_id
1 'polypeptide(L)' 'ILIIMLKLVNNREVMGDYVNSKMMNVVTWITIGVLIVLTVMLLATSIFYRY' A
#
# COMPACT_ATOMS: atom_id res chain seq x y z
N ILE A 1 1.02 -1.98 7.66
CA ILE A 1 0.42 -3.22 7.08
C ILE A 1 0.44 -3.25 5.55
N LEU A 2 0.08 -2.16 4.84
CA LEU A 2 -0.02 -2.16 3.36
C LEU A 2 1.27 -2.63 2.66
N ILE A 3 2.43 -2.10 3.07
CA ILE A 3 3.74 -2.50 2.51
C ILE A 3 4.05 -3.98 2.78
N ILE A 4 3.65 -4.51 3.93
CA ILE A 4 3.85 -5.92 4.29
C ILE A 4 2.98 -6.81 3.40
N MET A 5 1.71 -6.45 3.18
CA MET A 5 0.82 -7.16 2.27
C MET A 5 1.38 -7.15 0.84
N LEU A 6 1.90 -6.02 0.36
CA LEU A 6 2.55 -5.93 -0.95
C LEU A 6 3.76 -6.89 -1.05
N LYS A 7 4.58 -6.97 0.00
CA LYS A 7 5.71 -7.92 0.04
C LYS A 7 5.23 -9.37 0.02
N LEU A 8 4.14 -9.69 0.72
CA LEU A 8 3.56 -11.04 0.76
C LEU A 8 3.01 -11.46 -0.61
N VAL A 9 2.22 -10.60 -1.26
CA VAL A 9 1.62 -10.93 -2.58
C VAL A 9 2.66 -11.02 -3.70
N ASN A 10 3.86 -10.46 -3.49
CA ASN A 10 5.00 -10.63 -4.39
C ASN A 10 5.90 -11.82 -4.01
N ASN A 11 5.71 -12.43 -2.84
CA ASN A 11 6.51 -13.56 -2.39
C ASN A 11 5.97 -14.87 -2.97
N ARG A 12 6.75 -15.50 -3.86
CA ARG A 12 6.43 -16.78 -4.50
C ARG A 12 6.37 -17.95 -3.52
N GLU A 13 7.11 -17.90 -2.43
CA GLU A 13 7.08 -18.95 -1.40
C GLU A 13 5.73 -19.00 -0.68
N VAL A 14 5.03 -17.85 -0.60
CA VAL A 14 3.73 -17.74 0.07
C VAL A 14 2.57 -17.82 -0.93
N MET A 15 2.68 -17.15 -2.08
CA MET A 15 1.61 -17.07 -3.09
C MET A 15 1.67 -18.16 -4.17
N GLY A 16 2.75 -18.95 -4.25
CA GLY A 16 2.96 -19.91 -5.33
C GLY A 16 2.96 -19.22 -6.69
N ASP A 17 2.15 -19.71 -7.63
CA ASP A 17 2.03 -19.13 -8.98
C ASP A 17 1.16 -17.87 -9.04
N TYR A 18 0.45 -17.53 -7.97
CA TYR A 18 -0.44 -16.35 -7.90
C TYR A 18 0.27 -15.07 -7.45
N VAL A 19 1.58 -14.96 -7.71
CA VAL A 19 2.32 -13.73 -7.45
C VAL A 19 1.87 -12.61 -8.39
N ASN A 20 1.89 -11.38 -7.88
CA ASN A 20 1.60 -10.23 -8.72
C ASN A 20 2.61 -10.10 -9.87
N SER A 21 2.10 -9.88 -11.07
CA SER A 21 2.94 -9.57 -12.22
C SER A 21 3.66 -8.23 -12.01
N LYS A 22 4.77 -8.00 -12.73
CA LYS A 22 5.54 -6.75 -12.62
C LYS A 22 4.68 -5.50 -12.84
N MET A 23 3.73 -5.57 -13.77
CA MET A 23 2.78 -4.48 -14.03
C MET A 23 1.82 -4.27 -12.85
N MET A 24 1.29 -5.35 -12.28
CA MET A 24 0.40 -5.28 -11.13
C MET A 24 1.13 -4.76 -9.88
N ASN A 25 2.42 -5.08 -9.74
CA ASN A 25 3.25 -4.54 -8.66
C ASN A 25 3.36 -3.01 -8.76
N VAL A 26 3.59 -2.45 -9.96
CA VAL A 26 3.64 -0.99 -10.17
C VAL A 26 2.31 -0.34 -9.80
N VAL A 27 1.19 -0.89 -10.28
CA VAL A 27 -0.15 -0.38 -9.93
C VAL A 27 -0.38 -0.43 -8.43
N THR A 28 -0.03 -1.54 -7.78
CA THR A 28 -0.20 -1.72 -6.33
C THR A 28 0.66 -0.73 -5.53
N TRP A 29 1.91 -0.49 -5.95
CA TRP A 29 2.78 0.51 -5.32
C TRP A 29 2.20 1.92 -5.42
N ILE A 30 1.65 2.30 -6.58
CA ILE A 30 1.00 3.60 -6.78
C ILE A 30 -0.21 3.71 -5.85
N THR A 31 -1.11 2.73 -5.86
CA THR A 31 -2.31 2.75 -5.02
C THR A 31 -1.96 2.82 -3.53
N ILE A 32 -1.02 2.01 -3.05
CA ILE A 32 -0.59 2.04 -1.64
C ILE A 32 0.06 3.37 -1.30
N GLY A 33 0.90 3.92 -2.17
CA GLY A 33 1.52 5.24 -1.98
C GLY A 33 0.47 6.34 -1.83
N VAL A 34 -0.51 6.38 -2.72
CA VAL A 34 -1.63 7.33 -2.66
C VAL A 34 -2.41 7.16 -1.36
N LEU A 35 -2.77 5.94 -0.98
CA LEU A 35 -3.51 5.68 0.26
C LEU A 35 -2.74 6.14 1.51
N ILE A 36 -1.43 5.88 1.58
CA ILE A 36 -0.59 6.35 2.68
C ILE A 36 -0.60 7.88 2.76
N VAL A 37 -0.37 8.54 1.63
CA VAL A 37 -0.35 10.01 1.53
C VAL A 37 -1.69 10.62 1.95
N LEU A 38 -2.80 10.08 1.44
CA LEU A 38 -4.15 10.52 1.82
C LEU A 38 -4.43 10.30 3.31
N THR A 39 -3.99 9.17 3.87
CA THR A 39 -4.17 8.87 5.30
C THR A 39 -3.37 9.83 6.18
N VAL A 40 -2.13 10.14 5.80
CA VAL A 40 -1.30 11.13 6.51
C VAL A 40 -1.90 12.52 6.41
N MET A 41 -2.39 12.93 5.23
CA MET A 41 -3.10 14.20 5.08
C MET A 41 -4.34 14.26 5.97
N LEU A 42 -5.17 13.21 5.98
CA LEU A 42 -6.34 13.13 6.85
C LEU A 42 -5.97 13.23 8.33
N LEU A 43 -4.89 12.58 8.73
CA LEU A 43 -4.41 12.61 10.11
C LEU A 43 -3.89 14.01 10.47
N ALA A 44 -3.17 14.67 9.55
CA ALA A 44 -2.71 16.04 9.74
C ALA A 44 -3.88 17.02 9.85
N THR A 45 -4.87 16.94 8.95
CA THR A 45 -6.05 17.83 8.98
C THR A 45 -6.93 17.58 10.19
N SER A 46 -7.16 16.31 10.55
CA SER A 46 -7.98 15.97 11.73
C SER A 46 -7.35 16.43 13.05
N ILE A 47 -6.02 16.40 13.16
CA ILE A 47 -5.32 16.96 14.33
C ILE A 47 -5.35 18.48 14.29
N PHE A 48 -5.05 19.11 13.14
CA PHE A 48 -5.00 20.57 13.02
C PHE A 48 -6.35 21.24 13.24
N TYR A 49 -7.46 20.62 12.83
CA TYR A 49 -8.81 21.16 13.02
C TYR A 49 -9.40 20.89 14.42
N ARG A 50 -8.75 20.06 15.24
CA ARG A 50 -9.22 19.69 16.58
C ARG A 50 -8.58 20.51 17.71
N TYR A 51 -7.58 21.33 17.39
CA TYR A 51 -7.05 22.40 18.23
C TYR A 51 -7.59 23.76 17.77
#